data_AF-A0A0F9N9B1-F1
#
_entry.id   AF-A0A0F9N9B1-F1
#
_cell.length_a   1.000
_cell.length_b   1.000
_cell.length_c   1.000
_cell.angle_alpha   90.00
_cell.angle_beta   90.00
_cell.angle_gamma   90.00
#
_symmetry.space_group_name_H-M   'P 1'
#
loop_
_entity.id
_entity.type
_entity.pdbx_description
1 polymer ?
#
loop_
_entity_poly.entity_id
_entity_poly.type
_entity_poly.pdbx_seq_one_letter_code
_entity_poly.pdbx_strand_id
1 'polypeptide(L)'
;MASMVLDNIKDSARSTFKNVMSSQVPIIFKGMLNEFLRRDNITFGMMVAMVEKNESLLPHLTPEIKHGMRRAAEMVPDIDWFTVDWLIEAIRGEHKAMASLFLGWKKGRNWLARQIKAIKAEMYGN
;
A
#
# COMPACT_ATOMS: atom_id res chain seq x y z
N MET A 1 -42.24 0.53 -12.31
CA MET A 1 -41.21 0.83 -13.34
C MET A 1 -40.25 1.97 -12.94
N ALA A 2 -40.67 3.01 -12.21
CA ALA A 2 -39.77 4.09 -11.80
C ALA A 2 -38.67 3.70 -10.77
N SER A 3 -38.90 2.72 -9.88
CA SER A 3 -37.87 2.32 -8.89
C SER A 3 -36.68 1.61 -9.55
N MET A 4 -36.93 0.75 -10.53
CA MET A 4 -35.89 -0.01 -11.24
C MET A 4 -34.91 0.89 -12.01
N VAL A 5 -35.37 2.04 -12.52
CA VAL A 5 -34.50 3.03 -13.18
C VAL A 5 -33.66 3.81 -12.17
N LEU A 6 -34.24 4.19 -11.03
CA LEU A 6 -33.52 4.86 -9.93
C LEU A 6 -32.45 3.94 -9.30
N ASP A 7 -32.75 2.66 -9.14
CA ASP A 7 -31.81 1.68 -8.61
C ASP A 7 -30.63 1.45 -9.57
N ASN A 8 -30.92 1.32 -10.88
CA ASN A 8 -29.87 1.21 -11.91
C ASN A 8 -28.97 2.44 -12.01
N ILE A 9 -29.52 3.65 -11.84
CA ILE A 9 -28.74 4.90 -11.83
C ILE A 9 -27.83 4.96 -10.59
N LYS A 10 -28.35 4.58 -9.42
CA LYS A 10 -27.55 4.52 -8.18
C LYS A 10 -26.43 3.49 -8.30
N ASP A 11 -26.71 2.32 -8.84
CA ASP A 11 -25.70 1.27 -9.02
C ASP A 11 -24.64 1.67 -10.05
N SER A 12 -25.03 2.33 -11.13
CA SER A 12 -24.10 2.87 -12.14
C SER A 12 -23.23 3.99 -11.57
N ALA A 13 -23.81 4.92 -10.81
CA ALA A 13 -23.06 5.98 -10.14
C ALA A 13 -22.09 5.41 -9.10
N ARG A 14 -22.52 4.40 -8.34
CA ARG A 14 -21.68 3.70 -7.36
C ARG A 14 -20.55 2.93 -8.02
N SER A 15 -20.80 2.28 -9.16
CA SER A 15 -19.79 1.57 -9.95
C SER A 15 -18.76 2.54 -10.53
N THR A 16 -19.20 3.64 -11.14
CA THR A 16 -18.31 4.68 -11.66
C THR A 16 -17.46 5.29 -10.55
N PHE A 17 -18.07 5.63 -9.41
CA PHE A 17 -17.35 6.14 -8.25
C PHE A 17 -16.31 5.15 -7.75
N LYS A 18 -16.67 3.87 -7.57
CA LYS A 18 -15.73 2.82 -7.18
C LYS A 18 -14.57 2.69 -8.17
N ASN A 19 -14.84 2.70 -9.48
CA ASN A 19 -13.80 2.59 -10.51
C ASN A 19 -12.82 3.77 -10.48
N VAL A 20 -13.35 4.99 -10.33
CA VAL A 20 -12.51 6.19 -10.17
C VAL A 20 -11.67 6.10 -8.91
N MET A 21 -12.26 5.73 -7.77
CA MET A 21 -11.52 5.62 -6.50
C MET A 21 -10.47 4.51 -6.53
N SER A 22 -10.77 3.34 -7.13
CA SER A 22 -9.83 2.24 -7.31
C SER A 22 -8.59 2.65 -8.13
N SER A 23 -8.71 3.60 -9.05
CA SER A 23 -7.56 4.14 -9.78
C SER A 23 -6.70 5.12 -8.98
N GLN A 24 -7.29 5.84 -8.02
CA GLN A 24 -6.62 6.89 -7.25
C GLN A 24 -5.96 6.38 -5.96
N VAL A 25 -6.56 5.38 -5.31
CA VAL A 25 -6.05 4.82 -4.05
C VAL A 25 -4.60 4.32 -4.15
N PRO A 26 -4.16 3.60 -5.20
CA PRO A 26 -2.76 3.23 -5.35
C PRO A 26 -1.83 4.45 -5.38
N ILE A 27 -2.23 5.54 -6.05
CA ILE A 27 -1.42 6.77 -6.13
C ILE A 27 -1.25 7.40 -4.75
N ILE A 28 -2.34 7.47 -3.97
CA ILE A 28 -2.32 7.97 -2.59
C ILE A 28 -1.38 7.12 -1.74
N PHE A 29 -1.50 5.79 -1.81
CA PHE A 29 -0.65 4.85 -1.09
C PHE A 29 0.83 5.02 -1.43
N LYS A 30 1.16 5.19 -2.72
CA LYS A 30 2.52 5.46 -3.17
C LYS A 30 3.06 6.73 -2.53
N GLY A 31 2.28 7.82 -2.54
CA GLY A 31 2.66 9.08 -1.91
C GLY A 31 2.94 8.92 -0.41
N MET A 32 2.08 8.20 0.30
CA MET A 32 2.25 7.92 1.72
C MET A 32 3.49 7.07 2.03
N LEU A 33 3.79 6.07 1.20
CA LEU A 33 4.97 5.23 1.36
C LEU A 33 6.27 6.02 1.15
N ASN A 34 6.33 6.86 0.13
CA ASN A 34 7.51 7.69 -0.11
C ASN A 34 7.68 8.76 0.98
N GLU A 35 6.58 9.35 1.46
CA GLU A 35 6.62 10.27 2.61
C GLU A 35 7.13 9.56 3.86
N PHE A 36 6.63 8.36 4.16
CA PHE A 36 7.09 7.52 5.26
C PHE A 36 8.60 7.26 5.20
N LEU A 37 9.07 6.75 4.07
CA LEU A 37 10.49 6.42 3.89
C LEU A 37 11.39 7.65 4.00
N ARG A 38 10.92 8.82 3.54
CA ARG A 38 11.65 10.09 3.62
C ARG A 38 11.62 10.71 5.02
N ARG A 39 10.44 10.86 5.62
CA ARG A 39 10.25 11.59 6.88
C ARG A 39 10.84 10.84 8.07
N ASP A 40 10.73 9.51 8.07
CA ASP A 40 11.22 8.68 9.17
C ASP A 40 12.68 8.23 8.96
N ASN A 41 13.38 8.80 7.97
CA ASN A 41 14.76 8.49 7.62
C ASN A 41 15.03 6.98 7.50
N ILE A 42 14.07 6.20 7.01
CA ILE A 42 14.30 4.79 6.75
C ILE A 42 15.35 4.75 5.65
N THR A 43 16.58 4.37 6.02
CA THR A 43 17.69 4.31 5.07
C THR A 43 17.76 2.93 4.43
N PHE A 44 18.51 2.82 3.33
CA PHE A 44 18.84 1.52 2.75
C PHE A 44 19.49 0.58 3.78
N GLY A 45 20.43 1.09 4.59
CA GLY A 45 21.11 0.30 5.62
C GLY A 45 20.16 -0.22 6.70
N MET A 46 19.21 0.61 7.14
CA MET A 46 18.16 0.17 8.07
C MET A 46 17.29 -0.92 7.45
N MET A 47 16.86 -0.74 6.20
CA MET A 47 16.04 -1.72 5.50
C MET A 47 16.77 -3.06 5.36
N VAL A 48 18.06 -3.05 5.02
CA VAL A 48 18.89 -4.26 4.98
C VAL A 48 18.90 -4.94 6.35
N ALA A 49 19.20 -4.20 7.42
CA ALA A 49 19.23 -4.76 8.78
C ALA A 49 17.88 -5.38 9.18
N MET A 50 16.78 -4.71 8.86
CA MET A 50 15.43 -5.23 9.12
C MET A 50 15.15 -6.52 8.36
N VAL A 51 15.53 -6.59 7.08
CA VAL A 51 15.38 -7.83 6.29
C VAL A 51 16.25 -8.94 6.86
N GLU A 52 17.49 -8.65 7.27
CA GLU A 52 18.41 -9.63 7.83
C GLU A 52 17.87 -10.25 9.11
N LYS A 53 17.37 -9.40 10.01
CA LYS A 53 16.81 -9.76 11.32
C LYS A 53 15.33 -10.16 11.27
N ASN A 54 14.70 -10.05 10.10
CA ASN A 54 13.26 -10.26 9.91
C ASN A 54 12.38 -9.36 10.81
N GLU A 55 12.81 -8.12 11.05
CA GLU A 55 12.06 -7.12 11.81
C GLU A 55 10.85 -6.61 11.01
N SER A 56 9.78 -6.21 11.70
CA SER A 56 8.56 -5.72 11.08
C SER A 56 8.67 -4.24 10.69
N LEU A 57 8.03 -3.84 9.60
CA LEU A 57 7.90 -2.43 9.22
C LEU A 57 6.80 -1.71 10.02
N LEU A 58 5.82 -2.44 10.56
CA LEU A 58 4.65 -1.88 11.25
C LEU A 58 4.97 -0.94 12.44
N PRO A 59 6.00 -1.19 13.28
CA PRO A 59 6.35 -0.29 14.38
C PRO A 59 6.89 1.06 13.90
N HIS A 60 7.40 1.12 12.67
CA HIS A 60 7.95 2.35 12.10
C HIS A 60 6.87 3.22 11.46
N LEU A 61 5.74 2.64 11.05
CA LEU A 61 4.65 3.42 10.47
C LEU A 61 4.04 4.35 11.54
N THR A 62 4.10 5.65 11.31
CA THR A 62 3.48 6.62 12.23
C THR A 62 1.96 6.43 12.28
N PRO A 63 1.29 6.87 13.37
CA PRO A 63 -0.17 6.82 13.46
C PRO A 63 -0.89 7.48 12.27
N GLU A 64 -0.35 8.59 11.77
CA GLU A 64 -0.91 9.31 10.62
C GLU A 64 -0.84 8.48 9.34
N ILE A 65 0.28 7.80 9.11
CA ILE A 65 0.45 6.91 7.95
C ILE A 65 -0.49 5.71 8.07
N LYS A 66 -0.58 5.07 9.24
CA LYS A 66 -1.52 3.96 9.47
C LYS A 66 -2.96 4.40 9.23
N HIS A 67 -3.34 5.57 9.73
CA HIS A 67 -4.68 6.11 9.57
C HIS A 67 -5.02 6.42 8.10
N GLY A 68 -4.11 7.08 7.37
CA GLY A 68 -4.36 7.37 5.95
C GLY A 68 -4.39 6.10 5.09
N MET A 69 -3.54 5.12 5.39
CA MET A 69 -3.55 3.79 4.77
C MET A 69 -4.89 3.07 4.98
N ARG A 70 -5.42 3.11 6.20
CA ARG A 70 -6.75 2.56 6.52
C ARG A 70 -7.87 3.28 5.77
N ARG A 71 -7.90 4.61 5.80
CA ARG A 71 -8.92 5.39 5.07
C ARG A 71 -8.89 5.13 3.57
N ALA A 72 -7.70 5.02 2.99
CA ALA A 72 -7.56 4.70 1.58
C ALA A 72 -8.02 3.26 1.26
N ALA A 73 -7.78 2.30 2.15
CA ALA A 73 -8.30 0.94 2.01
C ALA A 73 -9.84 0.88 2.12
N GLU A 74 -10.46 1.68 2.98
CA GLU A 74 -11.92 1.78 3.12
C GLU A 74 -12.63 2.35 1.87
N MET A 75 -11.89 3.08 1.02
CA MET A 75 -12.42 3.67 -0.21
C MET A 75 -12.54 2.66 -1.38
N VAL A 76 -11.93 1.48 -1.25
CA VAL A 76 -11.89 0.46 -2.30
C VAL A 76 -12.42 -0.88 -1.81
N PRO A 77 -13.02 -1.70 -2.70
CA PRO A 77 -13.53 -3.01 -2.31
C PRO A 77 -12.44 -3.99 -1.88
N ASP A 78 -11.25 -3.90 -2.48
CA ASP A 78 -10.07 -4.69 -2.14
C ASP A 78 -8.77 -3.91 -2.35
N ILE A 79 -7.69 -4.41 -1.77
CA ILE A 79 -6.33 -3.90 -1.94
C ILE A 79 -5.42 -4.92 -2.62
N ASP A 80 -5.96 -5.73 -3.55
CA ASP A 80 -5.19 -6.79 -4.21
C ASP A 80 -4.04 -6.25 -5.05
N TRP A 81 -4.17 -5.02 -5.54
CA TRP A 81 -3.10 -4.26 -6.20
C TRP A 81 -1.87 -4.00 -5.31
N PHE A 82 -2.01 -4.02 -3.97
CA PHE A 82 -0.90 -3.81 -3.04
C PHE A 82 -0.05 -5.09 -2.94
N THR A 83 0.83 -5.27 -3.92
CA THR A 83 1.71 -6.43 -4.12
C THR A 83 3.19 -6.05 -3.96
N VAL A 84 4.06 -7.07 -3.91
CA VAL A 84 5.52 -6.86 -3.86
C VAL A 84 6.00 -6.04 -5.05
N ASP A 85 5.59 -6.42 -6.26
CA ASP A 85 6.02 -5.73 -7.48
C ASP A 85 5.49 -4.30 -7.54
N TRP A 86 4.23 -4.10 -7.14
CA TRP A 86 3.66 -2.77 -7.03
C TRP A 86 4.45 -1.89 -6.05
N LEU A 87 4.80 -2.41 -4.86
CA LEU A 87 5.54 -1.64 -3.86
C LEU A 87 6.94 -1.29 -4.35
N ILE A 88 7.64 -2.24 -4.97
CA ILE A 88 8.96 -2.00 -5.58
C ILE A 88 8.86 -0.86 -6.61
N GLU A 89 7.88 -0.90 -7.51
CA GLU A 89 7.68 0.15 -8.52
C GLU A 89 7.27 1.49 -7.89
N ALA A 90 6.45 1.47 -6.84
CA ALA A 90 6.02 2.66 -6.11
C ALA A 90 7.20 3.44 -5.53
N ILE A 91 8.18 2.74 -4.94
CA ILE A 91 9.36 3.36 -4.33
C ILE A 91 10.51 3.57 -5.33
N ARG A 92 10.47 2.95 -6.52
CA ARG A 92 11.58 2.94 -7.48
C ARG A 92 12.03 4.32 -7.93
N GLY A 93 11.08 5.25 -8.08
CA GLY A 93 11.36 6.62 -8.53
C GLY A 93 12.24 7.40 -7.54
N GLU A 94 11.91 7.30 -6.25
CA GLU A 94 12.50 8.11 -5.18
C GLU A 94 13.58 7.35 -4.38
N HIS A 95 13.46 6.03 -4.27
CA HIS A 95 14.29 5.16 -3.44
C HIS A 95 14.92 4.02 -4.26
N LYS A 96 15.62 4.37 -5.35
CA LYS A 96 16.21 3.43 -6.32
C LYS A 96 17.04 2.30 -5.70
N ALA A 97 17.85 2.62 -4.67
CA ALA A 97 18.69 1.63 -4.00
C ALA A 97 17.84 0.56 -3.27
N MET A 98 16.78 0.98 -2.58
CA MET A 98 15.86 0.07 -1.91
C MET A 98 15.07 -0.79 -2.90
N ALA A 99 14.57 -0.19 -3.99
CA ALA A 99 13.93 -0.97 -5.05
C ALA A 99 14.88 -2.04 -5.62
N SER A 100 16.15 -1.66 -5.87
CA SER A 100 17.19 -2.57 -6.36
C SER A 100 17.49 -3.70 -5.37
N LEU A 101 17.50 -3.42 -4.06
CA LEU A 101 17.62 -4.43 -3.00
C LEU A 101 16.57 -5.52 -3.19
N PHE A 102 15.30 -5.13 -3.29
CA PHE A 102 14.21 -6.07 -3.39
C PHE A 102 14.13 -6.74 -4.77
N LEU A 103 14.64 -6.14 -5.83
CA LEU A 103 14.73 -6.82 -7.13
C LEU A 103 15.82 -7.92 -7.13
N GLY A 104 16.99 -7.64 -6.57
CA GLY A 104 18.14 -8.55 -6.59
C GLY A 104 18.16 -9.57 -5.46
N TRP A 105 17.45 -9.31 -4.35
CA TRP A 105 17.56 -10.11 -3.13
C TRP A 105 16.29 -10.91 -2.83
N LYS A 106 16.33 -12.23 -3.08
CA LYS A 106 15.22 -13.15 -2.81
C LYS A 106 14.72 -13.08 -1.35
N LYS A 107 15.63 -13.00 -0.37
CA LYS A 107 15.27 -12.85 1.05
C LYS A 107 14.52 -11.53 1.28
N GLY A 108 14.96 -10.45 0.65
CA GLY A 108 14.29 -9.16 0.62
C GLY A 108 12.87 -9.24 0.07
N ARG A 109 12.65 -9.85 -1.11
CA ARG A 109 11.29 -10.03 -1.67
C ARG A 109 10.37 -10.79 -0.72
N ASN A 110 10.88 -11.89 -0.15
CA ASN A 110 10.09 -12.71 0.76
C ASN A 110 9.74 -11.94 2.04
N TRP A 111 10.68 -11.15 2.57
CA TRP A 111 10.43 -10.26 3.70
C TRP A 111 9.36 -9.21 3.33
N LEU A 112 9.50 -8.56 2.18
CA LEU A 112 8.56 -7.54 1.71
C LEU A 112 7.14 -8.10 1.54
N ALA A 113 7.01 -9.32 1.01
CA ALA A 113 5.73 -10.02 0.92
C ALA A 113 5.06 -10.22 2.29
N ARG A 114 5.86 -10.57 3.32
CA ARG A 114 5.36 -10.70 4.69
C ARG A 114 4.94 -9.34 5.27
N GLN A 115 5.71 -8.28 5.02
CA GLN A 115 5.34 -6.93 5.47
C GLN A 115 4.04 -6.47 4.84
N ILE A 116 3.86 -6.69 3.54
CA ILE A 116 2.61 -6.39 2.83
C ILE A 116 1.45 -7.14 3.48
N LYS A 117 1.59 -8.45 3.74
CA LYS A 117 0.55 -9.23 4.41
C LYS A 117 0.19 -8.67 5.79
N ALA A 118 1.20 -8.29 6.58
CA ALA A 118 0.99 -7.71 7.91
C ALA A 118 0.28 -6.35 7.84
N ILE A 119 0.69 -5.49 6.90
CA ILE A 119 0.05 -4.20 6.65
C ILE A 119 -1.41 -4.37 6.19
N LYS A 120 -1.70 -5.32 5.30
CA LYS A 120 -3.07 -5.63 4.90
C LYS A 120 -3.92 -6.07 6.10
N ALA A 121 -3.38 -6.94 6.97
CA ALA A 121 -4.08 -7.38 8.17
C ALA A 121 -4.41 -6.21 9.12
N GLU A 122 -3.45 -5.31 9.35
CA GLU A 122 -3.62 -4.10 10.16
C GLU A 122 -4.72 -3.17 9.61
N MET A 123 -4.88 -3.11 8.28
CA MET A 123 -5.93 -2.31 7.63
C MET A 123 -7.32 -2.91 7.82
N TYR A 124 -7.44 -4.23 7.70
CA TYR A 124 -8.73 -4.93 7.79
C TYR A 124 -9.15 -5.26 9.24
N GLY A 125 -8.30 -5.00 10.23
CA GLY A 125 -8.66 -5.14 11.65
C GLY A 125 -8.85 -6.58 12.12
N ASN A 126 -8.09 -7.52 11.54
CA ASN A 126 -8.01 -8.90 12.02
C ASN A 126 -6.90 -9.07 13.06
#